data_AF-A0A8J4FU86-F1
#
_entry.id   AF-A0A8J4FU86-F1
#
_cell.length_a   1.000
_cell.length_b   1.000
_cell.length_c   1.000
_cell.angle_alpha   90.00
_cell.angle_beta   90.00
_cell.angle_gamma   90.00
#
_symmetry.space_group_name_H-M   'P 1'
#
loop_
_entity.id
_entity.type
_entity.pdbx_description
1 polymer ?
#
loop_
_entity_poly.entity_id
_entity_poly.type
_entity_poly.pdbx_seq_one_letter_code
_entity_poly.pdbx_strand_id
1 'polypeptide(L)'
;MGTGLCVWICVCVFTYASVRVCVYVCKYVCVCVLTPGVCALQVLSGCQDGVKTRFEVISNPEFMSAGTAIQDCLNPDRVLIGGRETPEGQAAVESLARLYRRWVPSERVLSMGLWSSELAKLAANAFLAQRVSSINAISALCEETGADVEQVSHAIGTDSRIGPRFLMAGCGFGGPALQKHVLNLVYICESLGLTQVAQYWQQVVEMNDWVKARFVRRVITSMFNTIRGKRIAILGFAYKANTTDTRDTAAIDVCRGLLLDGAALAVYDPKVGTEQIHLDMCLPRGSLEQPRRQYTTVSLATVDVARSAYDACRGAHGLCILTDWPEFRSLDFRAIYASMMKPAFVFDGRDALDHSGLREIGFVVYALGKPLDPFLMQRQGWDFGEEGGDDPRVMRDALGGMSGLSLLRREREGPTTSGIGDPAGPVKQQHEQQGQQALELHQQQREGEREGEGKGAGEREGEGKGGGKG
;
A
#
# COMPACT_ATOMS: atom_id res chain seq x y z
N MET A 1 24.12 -42.28 -15.16
CA MET A 1 24.46 -40.92 -14.71
C MET A 1 23.83 -39.94 -15.69
N GLY A 2 22.62 -39.46 -15.40
CA GLY A 2 21.92 -38.50 -16.25
C GLY A 2 21.81 -37.17 -15.50
N THR A 3 22.52 -36.16 -15.97
CA THR A 3 22.44 -34.78 -15.49
C THR A 3 21.08 -34.20 -15.86
N GLY A 4 20.12 -34.27 -14.94
CA GLY A 4 18.83 -33.59 -15.09
C GLY A 4 18.99 -32.09 -14.85
N LEU A 5 19.02 -31.31 -15.94
CA LEU A 5 18.87 -29.85 -15.87
C LEU A 5 17.50 -29.52 -15.28
N CYS A 6 17.47 -28.91 -14.09
CA CYS A 6 16.27 -28.28 -13.54
C CYS A 6 16.08 -26.91 -14.19
N VAL A 7 15.07 -26.78 -15.05
CA VAL A 7 14.62 -25.47 -15.59
C VAL A 7 13.34 -25.08 -14.85
N TRP A 8 13.38 -23.92 -14.21
CA TRP A 8 12.27 -23.32 -13.45
C TRP A 8 11.42 -22.44 -14.37
N ILE A 9 10.11 -22.65 -14.39
CA ILE A 9 9.17 -21.73 -15.03
C ILE A 9 8.57 -20.86 -13.93
N CYS A 10 8.98 -19.60 -13.89
CA CYS A 10 8.34 -18.57 -13.09
C CYS A 10 7.15 -18.04 -13.91
N VAL A 11 5.91 -18.35 -13.49
CA VAL A 11 4.74 -17.70 -14.06
C VAL A 11 4.43 -16.49 -13.19
N CYS A 12 5.07 -15.36 -13.51
CA CYS A 12 4.54 -14.07 -13.11
C CYS A 12 3.28 -13.83 -13.94
N VAL A 13 2.10 -14.06 -13.35
CA VAL A 13 0.83 -13.64 -13.96
C VAL A 13 0.77 -12.11 -13.87
N PHE A 14 1.42 -11.44 -14.81
CA PHE A 14 1.05 -10.09 -15.20
C PHE A 14 -0.16 -10.24 -16.13
N THR A 15 -1.32 -9.74 -15.70
CA THR A 15 -2.50 -9.58 -16.54
C THR A 15 -2.21 -8.55 -17.64
N TYR A 16 -1.51 -8.97 -18.69
CA TYR A 16 -1.52 -8.33 -19.99
C TYR A 16 -1.93 -9.37 -21.02
N ALA A 17 -3.04 -9.10 -21.69
CA ALA A 17 -3.58 -9.92 -22.75
C ALA A 17 -2.54 -10.12 -23.87
N SER A 18 -2.53 -11.34 -24.42
CA SER A 18 -1.96 -11.69 -25.73
C SER A 18 -0.45 -11.92 -25.82
N VAL A 19 0.06 -13.00 -25.22
CA VAL A 19 1.25 -13.70 -25.75
C VAL A 19 1.03 -15.21 -25.68
N ARG A 20 0.94 -15.87 -26.84
CA ARG A 20 1.03 -17.33 -26.97
C ARG A 20 2.48 -17.75 -26.68
N VAL A 21 2.77 -18.21 -25.47
CA VAL A 21 4.07 -18.81 -25.13
C VAL A 21 3.94 -20.32 -25.18
N CYS A 22 4.78 -20.95 -26.01
CA CYS A 22 4.92 -22.40 -26.12
C CYS A 22 5.56 -22.94 -24.83
N VAL A 23 4.81 -23.73 -24.05
CA VAL A 23 5.24 -24.24 -22.73
C VAL A 23 5.89 -25.61 -22.90
N TYR A 24 7.20 -25.71 -22.66
CA TYR A 24 7.86 -26.99 -22.42
C TYR A 24 7.59 -27.43 -20.96
N VAL A 25 7.03 -28.62 -20.79
CA VAL A 25 6.45 -29.12 -19.54
C VAL A 25 7.53 -29.51 -18.52
N CYS A 26 7.53 -28.84 -17.36
CA CYS A 26 8.27 -29.22 -16.15
C CYS A 26 7.27 -29.46 -14.99
N LYS A 27 7.60 -30.34 -14.05
CA LYS A 27 6.69 -30.92 -13.02
C LYS A 27 6.10 -29.95 -11.97
N TYR A 28 6.53 -28.69 -11.93
CA TYR A 28 6.18 -27.75 -10.85
C TYR A 28 5.84 -26.37 -11.42
N VAL A 29 4.77 -25.74 -10.93
CA VAL A 29 4.38 -24.37 -11.29
C VAL A 29 4.59 -23.47 -10.07
N CYS A 30 5.39 -22.42 -10.23
CA CYS A 30 5.59 -21.37 -9.22
C CYS A 30 4.82 -20.12 -9.64
N VAL A 31 3.88 -19.67 -8.80
CA VAL A 31 3.01 -18.50 -9.08
C VAL A 31 3.25 -17.41 -8.06
N CYS A 32 3.46 -16.18 -8.53
CA CYS A 32 3.51 -14.98 -7.69
C CYS A 32 2.09 -14.53 -7.35
N VAL A 33 1.77 -14.47 -6.05
CA VAL A 33 0.38 -14.41 -5.59
C VAL A 33 -0.12 -12.98 -5.48
N LEU A 34 -1.27 -12.70 -6.11
CA LEU A 34 -2.03 -11.45 -5.96
C LEU A 34 -3.27 -11.63 -5.07
N THR A 35 -3.85 -12.83 -5.04
CA THR A 35 -5.03 -13.18 -4.23
C THR A 35 -4.91 -14.65 -3.78
N PRO A 36 -5.01 -14.95 -2.47
CA PRO A 36 -5.03 -16.31 -1.94
C PRO A 36 -6.10 -17.17 -2.60
N GLY A 37 -5.77 -18.44 -2.88
CA GLY A 37 -6.71 -19.44 -3.41
C GLY A 37 -6.92 -19.46 -4.92
N VAL A 38 -6.84 -18.29 -5.56
CA VAL A 38 -7.04 -18.16 -7.02
C VAL A 38 -5.97 -18.93 -7.79
N CYS A 39 -4.72 -18.91 -7.31
CA CYS A 39 -3.59 -19.60 -7.94
C CYS A 39 -3.76 -21.12 -7.96
N ALA A 40 -4.24 -21.71 -6.86
CA ALA A 40 -4.45 -23.15 -6.76
C ALA A 40 -5.59 -23.62 -7.68
N LEU A 41 -6.72 -22.91 -7.67
CA LEU A 41 -7.90 -23.31 -8.42
C LEU A 41 -7.71 -23.16 -9.94
N GLN A 42 -7.18 -22.03 -10.42
CA GLN A 42 -7.03 -21.76 -11.86
C GLN A 42 -5.95 -22.63 -12.53
N VAL A 43 -4.84 -22.89 -11.85
CA VAL A 43 -3.77 -23.75 -12.39
C VAL A 43 -4.23 -25.20 -12.45
N LEU A 44 -4.93 -25.68 -11.41
CA LEU A 44 -5.42 -27.05 -11.37
C LEU A 44 -6.60 -27.28 -12.34
N SER A 45 -7.49 -26.31 -12.53
CA SER A 45 -8.61 -26.42 -13.48
C SER A 45 -8.15 -26.45 -14.94
N GLY A 46 -7.07 -25.74 -15.28
CA GLY A 46 -6.53 -25.69 -16.64
C GLY A 46 -5.77 -26.95 -17.09
N CYS A 47 -5.50 -27.90 -16.18
CA CYS A 47 -4.69 -29.10 -16.45
C CYS A 47 -5.52 -30.38 -16.68
N GLN A 48 -6.86 -30.30 -16.73
CA GLN A 48 -7.72 -31.49 -16.70
C GLN A 48 -7.94 -32.22 -18.04
N ASP A 49 -7.41 -31.73 -19.17
CA ASP A 49 -7.62 -32.40 -20.46
C ASP A 49 -6.44 -33.31 -20.88
N GLY A 50 -6.61 -34.63 -20.66
CA GLY A 50 -5.98 -35.69 -21.45
C GLY A 50 -4.49 -36.01 -21.22
N VAL A 51 -3.77 -35.30 -20.36
CA VAL A 51 -2.32 -35.53 -20.14
C VAL A 51 -2.06 -36.22 -18.78
N LYS A 52 -1.35 -37.36 -18.79
CA LYS A 52 -0.91 -38.12 -17.59
C LYS A 52 0.21 -37.43 -16.77
N THR A 53 0.25 -36.11 -16.73
CA THR A 53 1.29 -35.37 -15.99
C THR A 53 0.73 -34.95 -14.63
N ARG A 54 1.45 -35.29 -13.56
CA ARG A 54 1.13 -34.85 -12.19
C ARG A 54 1.84 -33.53 -11.93
N PHE A 55 1.09 -32.53 -11.45
CA PHE A 55 1.61 -31.22 -11.07
C PHE A 55 1.40 -30.98 -9.58
N GLU A 56 2.39 -30.38 -8.94
CA GLU A 56 2.25 -29.81 -7.61
C GLU A 56 2.31 -28.29 -7.69
N VAL A 57 1.44 -27.64 -6.93
CA VAL A 57 1.35 -26.19 -6.83
C VAL A 57 1.99 -25.74 -5.52
N ILE A 58 2.95 -24.82 -5.62
CA ILE A 58 3.63 -24.22 -4.48
C ILE A 58 3.49 -22.70 -4.52
N SER A 59 3.29 -22.09 -3.36
CA SER A 59 3.33 -20.65 -3.17
C SER A 59 4.75 -20.26 -2.75
N ASN A 60 5.39 -19.36 -3.46
CA ASN A 60 6.69 -18.80 -3.07
C ASN A 60 6.65 -17.27 -3.22
N PRO A 61 6.08 -16.56 -2.23
CA PRO A 61 5.91 -15.11 -2.31
C PRO A 61 7.24 -14.36 -2.33
N GLU A 62 7.30 -13.31 -3.14
CA GLU A 62 8.42 -12.41 -3.25
C GLU A 62 8.40 -11.33 -2.15
N PHE A 63 9.54 -11.00 -1.54
CA PHE A 63 9.67 -9.93 -0.53
C PHE A 63 10.68 -8.84 -0.92
N MET A 64 10.91 -8.66 -2.22
CA MET A 64 11.80 -7.61 -2.75
C MET A 64 11.14 -6.23 -2.69
N SER A 65 12.00 -5.21 -2.63
CA SER A 65 11.61 -3.81 -2.78
C SER A 65 12.30 -3.19 -4.00
N ALA A 66 11.58 -2.33 -4.73
CA ALA A 66 12.17 -1.55 -5.83
C ALA A 66 13.40 -0.78 -5.33
N GLY A 67 14.50 -0.80 -6.08
CA GLY A 67 15.77 -0.18 -5.68
C GLY A 67 16.73 -1.06 -4.85
N THR A 68 16.25 -2.14 -4.22
CA THR A 68 17.09 -3.09 -3.43
C THR A 68 16.93 -4.55 -3.86
N ALA A 69 16.20 -4.81 -4.96
CA ALA A 69 15.81 -6.16 -5.37
C ALA A 69 16.95 -7.19 -5.41
N ILE A 70 18.13 -6.83 -5.95
CA ILE A 70 19.29 -7.75 -6.01
C ILE A 70 19.77 -8.12 -4.60
N GLN A 71 19.90 -7.14 -3.70
CA GLN A 71 20.30 -7.38 -2.32
C GLN A 71 19.26 -8.22 -1.57
N ASP A 72 17.97 -7.95 -1.81
CA ASP A 72 16.85 -8.68 -1.22
C ASP A 72 16.81 -10.15 -1.70
N CYS A 73 17.23 -10.43 -2.94
CA CYS A 73 17.36 -11.80 -3.46
C CYS A 73 18.58 -12.55 -2.89
N LEU A 74 19.71 -11.86 -2.73
CA LEU A 74 20.97 -12.47 -2.30
C LEU A 74 21.03 -12.70 -0.79
N ASN A 75 20.45 -11.80 0.01
CA ASN A 75 20.42 -11.90 1.47
C ASN A 75 19.02 -11.55 2.01
N PRO A 76 18.02 -12.41 1.76
CA PRO A 76 16.67 -12.17 2.23
C PRO A 76 16.58 -12.29 3.76
N ASP A 77 15.66 -11.53 4.36
CA ASP A 77 15.24 -11.73 5.76
C ASP A 77 14.67 -13.15 5.96
N ARG A 78 13.91 -13.62 4.98
CA ARG A 78 13.32 -14.97 4.90
C ARG A 78 12.90 -15.30 3.47
N VAL A 79 12.87 -16.59 3.17
CA VAL A 79 12.21 -17.20 2.01
C VAL A 79 11.00 -17.98 2.54
N LEU A 80 9.85 -17.86 1.87
CA LEU A 80 8.60 -18.48 2.28
C LEU A 80 8.14 -19.47 1.21
N ILE A 81 7.90 -20.72 1.58
CA ILE A 81 7.46 -21.77 0.65
C ILE A 81 6.23 -22.46 1.22
N GLY A 82 5.10 -22.29 0.55
CA GLY A 82 3.82 -22.92 0.87
C GLY A 82 3.53 -24.10 -0.04
N GLY A 83 3.06 -25.21 0.52
CA GLY A 83 2.57 -26.36 -0.26
C GLY A 83 1.41 -27.06 0.42
N ARG A 84 0.83 -28.06 -0.26
CA ARG A 84 -0.24 -28.89 0.32
C ARG A 84 0.33 -29.85 1.37
N GLU A 85 -0.50 -30.23 2.33
CA GLU A 85 -0.18 -31.24 3.35
C GLU A 85 -0.37 -32.67 2.79
N THR A 86 0.27 -32.93 1.65
CA THR A 86 0.33 -34.25 1.01
C THR A 86 1.79 -34.68 0.85
N PRO A 87 2.09 -35.98 0.77
CA PRO A 87 3.46 -36.46 0.55
C PRO A 87 4.12 -35.82 -0.69
N GLU A 88 3.37 -35.68 -1.77
CA GLU A 88 3.84 -35.06 -3.02
C GLU A 88 4.06 -33.55 -2.86
N GLY A 89 3.14 -32.86 -2.18
CA GLY A 89 3.25 -31.42 -1.91
C GLY A 89 4.47 -31.10 -1.04
N GLN A 90 4.71 -31.89 0.02
CA GLN A 90 5.88 -31.74 0.87
C GLN A 90 7.19 -32.05 0.12
N ALA A 91 7.20 -33.04 -0.79
CA ALA A 91 8.34 -33.30 -1.64
C ALA A 91 8.63 -32.13 -2.62
N ALA A 92 7.58 -31.46 -3.12
CA ALA A 92 7.71 -30.27 -3.96
C ALA A 92 8.30 -29.07 -3.17
N VAL A 93 7.77 -28.82 -1.97
CA VAL A 93 8.26 -27.78 -1.05
C VAL A 93 9.74 -28.01 -0.73
N GLU A 94 10.12 -29.22 -0.34
CA GLU A 94 11.51 -29.55 0.00
C GLU A 94 12.44 -29.43 -1.21
N SER A 95 11.96 -29.72 -2.42
CA SER A 95 12.74 -29.56 -3.64
C SER A 95 13.11 -28.08 -3.88
N LEU A 96 12.17 -27.15 -3.69
CA LEU A 96 12.45 -25.72 -3.79
C LEU A 96 13.26 -25.20 -2.59
N ALA A 97 12.95 -25.65 -1.38
CA ALA A 97 13.69 -25.25 -0.18
C ALA A 97 15.18 -25.63 -0.30
N ARG A 98 15.47 -26.81 -0.84
CA ARG A 98 16.83 -27.28 -1.12
C ARG A 98 17.57 -26.35 -2.08
N LEU A 99 16.90 -25.74 -3.06
CA LEU A 99 17.53 -24.75 -3.93
C LEU A 99 17.94 -23.50 -3.14
N TYR A 100 17.01 -22.89 -2.39
CA TYR A 100 17.31 -21.68 -1.63
C TYR A 100 18.39 -21.88 -0.58
N ARG A 101 18.44 -23.05 0.06
CA ARG A 101 19.48 -23.43 1.03
C ARG A 101 20.89 -23.49 0.44
N ARG A 102 21.09 -23.20 -0.85
CA ARG A 102 22.41 -23.13 -1.47
C ARG A 102 23.11 -21.81 -1.16
N TRP A 103 22.35 -20.76 -0.85
CA TRP A 103 22.89 -19.45 -0.47
C TRP A 103 22.15 -18.78 0.70
N VAL A 104 20.92 -19.19 1.01
CA VAL A 104 20.15 -18.69 2.15
C VAL A 104 20.32 -19.63 3.35
N PRO A 105 20.61 -19.13 4.56
CA PRO A 105 20.67 -19.95 5.78
C PRO A 105 19.36 -20.72 6.01
N SER A 106 19.46 -21.98 6.46
CA SER A 106 18.31 -22.88 6.59
C SER A 106 17.22 -22.34 7.50
N GLU A 107 17.58 -21.62 8.57
CA GLU A 107 16.68 -20.98 9.52
C GLU A 107 15.84 -19.84 8.90
N ARG A 108 16.25 -19.32 7.74
CA ARG A 108 15.52 -18.30 6.98
C ARG A 108 14.67 -18.90 5.85
N VAL A 109 14.73 -20.21 5.59
CA VAL A 109 13.90 -20.89 4.59
C VAL A 109 12.72 -21.55 5.29
N LEU A 110 11.57 -20.86 5.29
CA LEU A 110 10.38 -21.24 6.04
C LEU A 110 9.40 -22.00 5.15
N SER A 111 9.05 -23.22 5.57
CA SER A 111 8.04 -24.05 4.90
C SER A 111 6.72 -24.01 5.67
N MET A 112 5.58 -23.91 4.98
CA MET A 112 4.24 -23.90 5.60
C MET A 112 3.14 -24.40 4.66
N GLY A 113 1.89 -24.38 5.11
CA GLY A 113 0.73 -24.66 4.27
C GLY A 113 0.57 -23.64 3.14
N LEU A 114 0.00 -24.08 2.02
CA LEU A 114 -0.20 -23.27 0.82
C LEU A 114 -0.91 -21.95 1.12
N TRP A 115 -2.10 -22.02 1.74
CA TRP A 115 -2.89 -20.85 2.12
C TRP A 115 -2.18 -19.95 3.15
N SER A 116 -1.46 -20.55 4.10
CA SER A 116 -0.69 -19.81 5.11
C SER A 116 0.39 -18.95 4.45
N SER A 117 1.06 -19.47 3.41
CA SER A 117 2.09 -18.72 2.67
C SER A 117 1.49 -17.51 1.94
N GLU A 118 0.37 -17.70 1.27
CA GLU A 118 -0.32 -16.63 0.53
C GLU A 118 -0.84 -15.54 1.48
N LEU A 119 -1.48 -15.94 2.58
CA LEU A 119 -1.97 -15.01 3.58
C LEU A 119 -0.85 -14.26 4.29
N ALA A 120 0.27 -14.93 4.60
CA ALA A 120 1.43 -14.29 5.23
C ALA A 120 2.00 -13.14 4.37
N LYS A 121 1.96 -13.26 3.04
CA LYS A 121 2.36 -12.16 2.14
C LYS A 121 1.40 -10.97 2.22
N LEU A 122 0.09 -11.21 2.18
CA LEU A 122 -0.90 -10.15 2.33
C LEU A 122 -0.78 -9.46 3.69
N ALA A 123 -0.73 -10.24 4.76
CA ALA A 123 -0.62 -9.76 6.12
C ALA A 123 0.66 -8.92 6.30
N ALA A 124 1.83 -9.42 5.87
CA ALA A 124 3.09 -8.67 6.00
C ALA A 124 3.02 -7.28 5.35
N ASN A 125 2.47 -7.17 4.14
CA ASN A 125 2.32 -5.90 3.46
C ASN A 125 1.25 -5.00 4.14
N ALA A 126 0.17 -5.59 4.66
CA ALA A 126 -0.84 -4.84 5.41
C ALA A 126 -0.29 -4.27 6.72
N PHE A 127 0.54 -5.02 7.46
CA PHE A 127 1.23 -4.54 8.65
C PHE A 127 2.23 -3.41 8.32
N LEU A 128 2.97 -3.51 7.21
CA LEU A 128 3.84 -2.41 6.77
C LEU A 128 3.06 -1.14 6.42
N ALA A 129 1.95 -1.27 5.69
CA ALA A 129 1.06 -0.16 5.35
C ALA A 129 0.43 0.45 6.61
N GLN A 130 0.00 -0.40 7.55
CA GLN A 130 -0.59 0.02 8.81
C GLN A 130 0.36 0.89 9.62
N ARG A 131 1.64 0.51 9.74
CA ARG A 131 2.63 1.31 10.48
C ARG A 131 2.76 2.73 9.92
N VAL A 132 2.78 2.87 8.59
CA VAL A 132 2.83 4.18 7.92
C VAL A 132 1.54 4.97 8.17
N SER A 133 0.37 4.35 8.03
CA SER A 133 -0.90 5.03 8.33
C SER A 133 -1.04 5.41 9.80
N SER A 134 -0.57 4.58 10.73
CA SER A 134 -0.58 4.86 12.16
C SER A 134 0.29 6.08 12.49
N ILE A 135 1.54 6.13 12.01
CA ILE A 135 2.40 7.29 12.28
C ILE A 135 1.88 8.55 11.58
N ASN A 136 1.25 8.43 10.40
CA ASN A 136 0.61 9.56 9.75
C ASN A 136 -0.62 10.08 10.52
N ALA A 137 -1.39 9.21 11.17
CA ALA A 137 -2.48 9.65 12.04
C ALA A 137 -1.93 10.47 13.23
N ILE A 138 -0.82 9.99 13.83
CA ILE A 138 -0.12 10.72 14.89
C ILE A 138 0.46 12.05 14.38
N SER A 139 0.97 12.10 13.14
CA SER A 139 1.47 13.34 12.53
C SER A 139 0.44 14.47 12.54
N ALA A 140 -0.83 14.15 12.29
CA ALA A 140 -1.89 15.15 12.33
C ALA A 140 -2.13 15.67 13.76
N LEU A 141 -2.04 14.79 14.76
CA LEU A 141 -2.12 15.20 16.17
C LEU A 141 -0.92 16.06 16.58
N CYS A 142 0.29 15.74 16.11
CA CYS A 142 1.50 16.52 16.35
C CYS A 142 1.35 17.98 15.87
N GLU A 143 0.81 18.19 14.67
CA GLU A 143 0.58 19.53 14.13
C GLU A 143 -0.37 20.39 14.99
N GLU A 144 -1.39 19.78 15.58
CA GLU A 144 -2.41 20.49 16.38
C GLU A 144 -1.96 20.71 17.85
N THR A 145 -0.98 19.94 18.32
CA THR A 145 -0.51 19.97 19.71
C THR A 145 0.84 20.68 19.88
N GLY A 146 1.54 20.94 18.78
CA GLY A 146 2.90 21.49 18.81
C GLY A 146 3.99 20.44 19.04
N ALA A 147 3.67 19.15 18.96
CA ALA A 147 4.67 18.08 19.00
C ALA A 147 5.34 17.88 17.62
N ASP A 148 6.50 17.21 17.60
CA ASP A 148 7.20 16.80 16.38
C ASP A 148 7.07 15.28 16.19
N VAL A 149 6.51 14.86 15.04
CA VAL A 149 6.29 13.45 14.72
C VAL A 149 7.59 12.64 14.60
N GLU A 150 8.72 13.24 14.21
CA GLU A 150 10.01 12.54 14.18
C GLU A 150 10.49 12.20 15.59
N GLN A 151 10.32 13.12 16.53
CA GLN A 151 10.68 12.90 17.94
C GLN A 151 9.79 11.80 18.53
N VAL A 152 8.48 11.85 18.25
CA VAL A 152 7.52 10.82 18.69
C VAL A 152 7.85 9.46 18.06
N SER A 153 8.09 9.44 16.74
CA SER A 153 8.47 8.24 15.99
C SER A 153 9.76 7.61 16.53
N HIS A 154 10.78 8.43 16.78
CA HIS A 154 12.03 7.99 17.38
C HIS A 154 11.78 7.36 18.75
N ALA A 155 11.05 8.05 19.64
CA ALA A 155 10.75 7.56 20.98
C ALA A 155 10.03 6.20 20.96
N ILE A 156 8.94 6.05 20.20
CA ILE A 156 8.22 4.77 20.12
C ILE A 156 9.03 3.68 19.42
N GLY A 157 9.90 4.06 18.47
CA GLY A 157 10.74 3.15 17.71
C GLY A 157 11.88 2.52 18.51
N THR A 158 12.25 3.12 19.66
CA THR A 158 13.25 2.55 20.58
C THR A 158 12.76 1.30 21.30
N ASP A 159 11.44 1.12 21.45
CA ASP A 159 10.87 -0.11 21.98
C ASP A 159 11.08 -1.24 20.97
N SER A 160 11.89 -2.24 21.32
CA SER A 160 12.24 -3.34 20.42
C SER A 160 11.05 -4.19 19.97
N ARG A 161 9.91 -4.14 20.67
CA ARG A 161 8.67 -4.82 20.27
C ARG A 161 7.96 -4.10 19.12
N ILE A 162 8.21 -2.79 18.97
CA ILE A 162 7.69 -1.96 17.88
C ILE A 162 8.74 -1.86 16.78
N GLY A 163 9.98 -1.55 17.14
CA GLY A 163 11.10 -1.31 16.23
C GLY A 163 11.01 0.00 15.44
N PRO A 164 12.13 0.49 14.87
CA PRO A 164 12.22 1.84 14.31
C PRO A 164 11.78 1.94 12.83
N ARG A 165 11.65 0.82 12.11
CA ARG A 165 11.40 0.83 10.66
C ARG A 165 9.94 1.13 10.32
N PHE A 166 9.69 1.71 9.14
CA PHE A 166 8.33 2.03 8.65
C PHE A 166 7.54 2.97 9.59
N LEU A 167 8.24 3.83 10.34
CA LEU A 167 7.65 4.88 11.18
C LEU A 167 7.99 6.28 10.67
N MET A 168 8.24 6.43 9.37
CA MET A 168 8.44 7.75 8.77
C MET A 168 7.08 8.28 8.32
N ALA A 169 6.68 9.41 8.89
CA ALA A 169 5.50 10.13 8.44
C ALA A 169 5.75 10.75 7.07
N GLY A 170 4.70 10.92 6.28
CA GLY A 170 4.79 11.57 4.98
C GLY A 170 3.43 11.70 4.31
N CYS A 171 3.43 12.22 3.09
CA CYS A 171 2.23 12.48 2.28
C CYS A 171 1.59 11.18 1.73
N GLY A 172 1.43 10.17 2.58
CA GLY A 172 0.89 8.87 2.24
C GLY A 172 1.90 7.89 1.62
N PHE A 173 1.64 6.60 1.82
CA PHE A 173 2.35 5.55 1.09
C PHE A 173 1.78 5.40 -0.33
N GLY A 174 2.63 4.86 -1.21
CA GLY A 174 2.27 4.50 -2.58
C GLY A 174 2.96 3.22 -3.02
N GLY A 175 3.03 3.02 -4.33
CA GLY A 175 3.59 1.82 -4.95
C GLY A 175 2.55 0.71 -5.10
N PRO A 176 2.82 -0.25 -5.99
CA PRO A 176 1.83 -1.21 -6.49
C PRO A 176 1.37 -2.25 -5.47
N ALA A 177 2.07 -2.36 -4.34
CA ALA A 177 1.91 -3.45 -3.39
C ALA A 177 0.99 -3.08 -2.23
N LEU A 178 1.32 -2.03 -1.47
CA LEU A 178 0.73 -1.81 -0.15
C LEU A 178 -0.80 -1.63 -0.22
N GLN A 179 -1.28 -0.67 -1.00
CA GLN A 179 -2.72 -0.41 -1.12
C GLN A 179 -3.45 -1.64 -1.70
N LYS A 180 -2.91 -2.21 -2.77
CA LYS A 180 -3.49 -3.40 -3.43
C LYS A 180 -3.64 -4.57 -2.47
N HIS A 181 -2.62 -4.87 -1.66
CA HIS A 181 -2.67 -6.00 -0.73
C HIS A 181 -3.63 -5.78 0.42
N VAL A 182 -3.73 -4.55 0.96
CA VAL A 182 -4.73 -4.21 1.98
C VAL A 182 -6.14 -4.35 1.41
N LEU A 183 -6.41 -3.81 0.22
CA LEU A 183 -7.73 -3.92 -0.41
C LEU A 183 -8.10 -5.37 -0.76
N ASN A 184 -7.14 -6.19 -1.20
CA ASN A 184 -7.37 -7.63 -1.36
C ASN A 184 -7.71 -8.31 -0.03
N LEU A 185 -7.03 -7.95 1.06
CA LEU A 185 -7.32 -8.49 2.39
C LEU A 185 -8.73 -8.10 2.86
N VAL A 186 -9.11 -6.83 2.68
CA VAL A 186 -10.48 -6.34 2.95
C VAL A 186 -11.50 -7.16 2.16
N TYR A 187 -11.31 -7.30 0.85
CA TYR A 187 -12.21 -8.07 -0.01
C TYR A 187 -12.35 -9.53 0.44
N ILE A 188 -11.25 -10.20 0.80
CA ILE A 188 -11.28 -11.57 1.31
C ILE A 188 -12.09 -11.63 2.61
N CYS A 189 -11.87 -10.71 3.53
CA CYS A 189 -12.64 -10.64 4.78
C CYS A 189 -14.14 -10.45 4.51
N GLU A 190 -14.53 -9.55 3.60
CA GLU A 190 -15.94 -9.34 3.22
C GLU A 190 -16.55 -10.59 2.59
N SER A 191 -15.83 -11.25 1.68
CA SER A 191 -16.29 -12.48 1.02
C SER A 191 -16.54 -13.65 1.99
N LEU A 192 -15.84 -13.65 3.13
CA LEU A 192 -15.99 -14.63 4.20
C LEU A 192 -16.97 -14.19 5.30
N GLY A 193 -17.64 -13.04 5.14
CA GLY A 193 -18.56 -12.49 6.13
C GLY A 193 -17.90 -11.87 7.37
N LEU A 194 -16.58 -11.65 7.36
CA LEU A 194 -15.80 -11.07 8.47
C LEU A 194 -15.78 -9.54 8.40
N THR A 195 -16.95 -8.92 8.49
CA THR A 195 -17.13 -7.47 8.26
C THR A 195 -16.33 -6.59 9.22
N GLN A 196 -16.21 -6.94 10.50
CA GLN A 196 -15.41 -6.16 11.45
C GLN A 196 -13.91 -6.19 11.12
N VAL A 197 -13.41 -7.32 10.61
CA VAL A 197 -12.00 -7.47 10.20
C VAL A 197 -11.73 -6.66 8.92
N ALA A 198 -12.67 -6.69 7.98
CA ALA A 198 -12.62 -5.86 6.78
C ALA A 198 -12.54 -4.36 7.13
N GLN A 199 -13.44 -3.89 8.00
CA GLN A 199 -13.47 -2.48 8.43
C GLN A 199 -12.16 -2.05 9.13
N TYR A 200 -11.56 -2.93 9.94
CA TYR A 200 -10.28 -2.65 10.59
C TYR A 200 -9.16 -2.39 9.57
N TRP A 201 -9.01 -3.26 8.57
CA TRP A 201 -7.98 -3.09 7.54
C TRP A 201 -8.29 -1.96 6.57
N GLN A 202 -9.58 -1.70 6.31
CA GLN A 202 -10.03 -0.59 5.47
C GLN A 202 -9.54 0.77 6.02
N GLN A 203 -9.49 0.95 7.35
CA GLN A 203 -8.96 2.17 7.97
C GLN A 203 -7.52 2.49 7.57
N VAL A 204 -6.70 1.49 7.23
CA VAL A 204 -5.32 1.72 6.79
C VAL A 204 -5.29 2.50 5.46
N VAL A 205 -6.19 2.18 4.53
CA VAL A 205 -6.30 2.87 3.23
C VAL A 205 -7.00 4.21 3.38
N GLU A 206 -8.08 4.27 4.17
CA GLU A 206 -8.82 5.51 4.40
C GLU A 206 -7.94 6.58 5.06
N MET A 207 -7.12 6.21 6.04
CA MET A 207 -6.13 7.11 6.64
C MET A 207 -5.11 7.60 5.62
N ASN A 208 -4.64 6.72 4.73
CA ASN A 208 -3.69 7.09 3.68
C ASN A 208 -4.27 8.12 2.70
N ASP A 209 -5.50 7.89 2.22
CA ASP A 209 -6.18 8.83 1.33
C ASP A 209 -6.54 10.15 2.04
N TRP A 210 -6.91 10.09 3.33
CA TRP A 210 -7.17 11.28 4.14
C TRP A 210 -5.92 12.16 4.29
N VAL A 211 -4.75 11.57 4.56
CA VAL A 211 -3.47 12.32 4.68
C VAL A 211 -3.13 13.07 3.39
N LYS A 212 -3.32 12.44 2.23
CA LYS A 212 -3.10 13.07 0.92
C LYS A 212 -4.04 14.26 0.72
N ALA A 213 -5.33 14.09 1.01
CA ALA A 213 -6.31 15.16 0.92
C ALA A 213 -6.03 16.30 1.93
N ARG A 214 -5.60 15.96 3.14
CA ARG A 214 -5.20 16.90 4.19
C ARG A 214 -4.00 17.74 3.77
N PHE A 215 -2.99 17.14 3.14
CA PHE A 215 -1.84 17.85 2.61
C PHE A 215 -2.26 18.88 1.54
N VAL A 216 -3.10 18.48 0.58
CA VAL A 216 -3.69 19.41 -0.41
C VAL A 216 -4.43 20.56 0.27
N ARG A 217 -5.26 20.25 1.27
CA ARG A 217 -5.97 21.28 2.04
C ARG A 217 -5.01 22.25 2.71
N ARG A 218 -3.92 21.77 3.32
CA ARG A 218 -2.89 22.62 3.93
C ARG A 218 -2.23 23.55 2.91
N VAL A 219 -1.97 23.08 1.69
CA VAL A 219 -1.46 23.94 0.60
C VAL A 219 -2.46 25.06 0.28
N ILE A 220 -3.74 24.72 0.10
CA ILE A 220 -4.80 25.67 -0.23
C ILE A 220 -4.99 26.70 0.90
N THR A 221 -5.13 26.25 2.13
CA THR A 221 -5.41 27.13 3.28
C THR A 221 -4.22 28.05 3.57
N SER A 222 -2.99 27.55 3.43
CA SER A 222 -1.77 28.34 3.63
C SER A 222 -1.63 29.46 2.60
N MET A 223 -2.10 29.24 1.38
CA MET A 223 -2.08 30.23 0.29
C MET A 223 -3.38 31.02 0.17
N PHE A 224 -3.99 31.36 1.31
CA PHE A 224 -5.15 32.26 1.44
C PHE A 224 -6.46 31.70 0.87
N ASN A 225 -6.67 30.38 0.99
CA ASN A 225 -7.87 29.66 0.53
C ASN A 225 -8.16 29.80 -0.98
N THR A 226 -7.17 30.22 -1.78
CA THR A 226 -7.30 30.25 -3.22
C THR A 226 -5.96 30.02 -3.90
N ILE A 227 -5.91 29.01 -4.77
CA ILE A 227 -4.71 28.68 -5.54
C ILE A 227 -4.93 28.82 -7.05
N ARG A 228 -6.07 29.38 -7.44
CA ARG A 228 -6.45 29.57 -8.84
C ARG A 228 -5.42 30.42 -9.58
N GLY A 229 -4.85 29.88 -10.65
CA GLY A 229 -3.82 30.53 -11.45
C GLY A 229 -2.45 30.65 -10.77
N LYS A 230 -2.29 30.19 -9.53
CA LYS A 230 -0.98 30.16 -8.87
C LYS A 230 -0.15 29.03 -9.46
N ARG A 231 1.09 29.33 -9.84
CA ARG A 231 2.09 28.32 -10.18
C ARG A 231 2.59 27.63 -8.90
N ILE A 232 2.52 26.31 -8.85
CA ILE A 232 3.01 25.46 -7.75
C ILE A 232 4.02 24.47 -8.32
N ALA A 233 5.23 24.47 -7.77
CA ALA A 233 6.26 23.50 -8.13
C ALA A 233 6.01 22.17 -7.40
N ILE A 234 6.09 21.07 -8.12
CA ILE A 234 5.98 19.71 -7.58
C ILE A 234 7.32 19.02 -7.79
N LEU A 235 8.05 18.79 -6.71
CA LEU A 235 9.34 18.10 -6.74
C LEU A 235 9.15 16.67 -6.26
N GLY A 236 9.36 15.74 -7.19
CA GLY A 236 9.13 14.31 -7.00
C GLY A 236 7.76 13.86 -7.51
N PHE A 237 7.78 12.82 -8.34
CA PHE A 237 6.58 12.20 -8.90
C PHE A 237 6.56 10.67 -8.68
N ALA A 238 7.74 10.02 -8.68
CA ALA A 238 7.86 8.61 -8.31
C ALA A 238 7.32 8.34 -6.90
N TYR A 239 6.80 7.14 -6.64
CA TYR A 239 6.19 6.83 -5.33
C TYR A 239 7.19 6.85 -4.17
N LYS A 240 8.48 6.68 -4.47
CA LYS A 240 9.64 6.81 -3.55
C LYS A 240 10.91 7.15 -4.34
N ALA A 241 11.98 7.55 -3.65
CA ALA A 241 13.28 7.74 -4.30
C ALA A 241 13.86 6.44 -4.90
N ASN A 242 14.78 6.61 -5.85
CA ASN A 242 15.53 5.55 -6.56
C ASN A 242 14.67 4.60 -7.41
N THR A 243 13.53 5.07 -7.92
CA THR A 243 12.71 4.33 -8.89
C THR A 243 12.04 5.28 -9.88
N THR A 244 11.66 4.76 -11.04
CA THR A 244 10.83 5.46 -12.04
C THR A 244 9.34 5.11 -11.91
N ASP A 245 9.00 4.25 -10.95
CA ASP A 245 7.64 3.73 -10.78
C ASP A 245 6.72 4.79 -10.17
N THR A 246 5.61 5.05 -10.84
CA THR A 246 4.60 6.05 -10.47
C THR A 246 3.28 5.43 -10.00
N ARG A 247 3.17 4.10 -10.00
CA ARG A 247 1.94 3.41 -9.60
C ARG A 247 1.57 3.75 -8.17
N ASP A 248 0.32 4.15 -7.97
CA ASP A 248 -0.26 4.55 -6.68
C ASP A 248 0.55 5.62 -5.93
N THR A 249 1.35 6.44 -6.64
CA THR A 249 2.11 7.53 -6.02
C THR A 249 1.17 8.59 -5.44
N ALA A 250 1.51 9.10 -4.26
CA ALA A 250 0.80 10.22 -3.65
C ALA A 250 0.89 11.49 -4.49
N ALA A 251 1.93 11.64 -5.32
CA ALA A 251 2.13 12.82 -6.15
C ALA A 251 0.96 13.03 -7.12
N ILE A 252 0.41 11.95 -7.71
CA ILE A 252 -0.75 12.02 -8.60
C ILE A 252 -1.97 12.58 -7.86
N ASP A 253 -2.23 12.09 -6.64
CA ASP A 253 -3.39 12.50 -5.84
C ASP A 253 -3.29 13.98 -5.44
N VAL A 254 -2.10 14.40 -4.99
CA VAL A 254 -1.84 15.80 -4.63
C VAL A 254 -1.96 16.71 -5.85
N CYS A 255 -1.35 16.34 -6.98
CA CYS A 255 -1.43 17.13 -8.20
C CYS A 255 -2.88 17.28 -8.67
N ARG A 256 -3.67 16.20 -8.66
CA ARG A 256 -5.10 16.26 -9.01
C ARG A 256 -5.88 17.17 -8.06
N GLY A 257 -5.66 17.05 -6.75
CA GLY A 257 -6.29 17.92 -5.77
C GLY A 257 -6.01 19.41 -6.01
N LEU A 258 -4.76 19.75 -6.32
CA LEU A 258 -4.36 21.14 -6.61
C LEU A 258 -4.92 21.64 -7.95
N LEU A 259 -4.97 20.78 -8.97
CA LEU A 259 -5.53 21.14 -10.28
C LEU A 259 -7.05 21.35 -10.22
N LEU A 260 -7.77 20.56 -9.41
CA LEU A 260 -9.20 20.75 -9.17
C LEU A 260 -9.51 22.14 -8.58
N ASP A 261 -8.59 22.68 -7.79
CA ASP A 261 -8.67 24.03 -7.20
C ASP A 261 -8.08 25.12 -8.13
N GLY A 262 -7.71 24.75 -9.36
CA GLY A 262 -7.32 25.67 -10.44
C GLY A 262 -5.85 26.11 -10.43
N ALA A 263 -4.97 25.38 -9.74
CA ALA A 263 -3.53 25.66 -9.79
C ALA A 263 -2.91 25.39 -11.18
N ALA A 264 -1.80 26.06 -11.45
CA ALA A 264 -0.87 25.68 -12.51
C ALA A 264 0.30 24.90 -11.90
N LEU A 265 0.56 23.68 -12.36
CA LEU A 265 1.60 22.83 -11.79
C LEU A 265 2.85 22.83 -12.65
N ALA A 266 4.01 22.85 -12.00
CA ALA A 266 5.31 22.65 -12.62
C ALA A 266 5.98 21.44 -11.98
N VAL A 267 5.96 20.29 -12.66
CA VAL A 267 6.40 19.01 -12.11
C VAL A 267 7.83 18.72 -12.53
N TYR A 268 8.68 18.33 -11.57
CA TYR A 268 10.01 17.84 -11.82
C TYR A 268 10.26 16.55 -11.03
N ASP A 269 10.69 15.50 -11.72
CA ASP A 269 11.23 14.29 -11.10
C ASP A 269 12.56 13.93 -11.82
N PRO A 270 13.64 13.59 -11.09
CA PRO A 270 14.93 13.29 -11.71
C PRO A 270 14.94 12.04 -12.61
N LYS A 271 13.96 11.14 -12.45
CA LYS A 271 13.95 9.82 -13.11
C LYS A 271 12.67 9.53 -13.89
N VAL A 272 11.52 10.06 -13.51
CA VAL A 272 10.26 9.84 -14.24
C VAL A 272 10.22 10.72 -15.49
N GLY A 273 10.03 10.10 -16.65
CA GLY A 273 9.95 10.81 -17.93
C GLY A 273 8.65 11.60 -18.14
N THR A 274 8.73 12.65 -18.95
CA THR A 274 7.61 13.55 -19.29
C THR A 274 6.37 12.82 -19.79
N GLU A 275 6.53 11.85 -20.69
CA GLU A 275 5.41 11.06 -21.23
C GLU A 275 4.65 10.30 -20.14
N GLN A 276 5.37 9.70 -19.19
CA GLN A 276 4.75 8.96 -18.08
C GLN A 276 3.99 9.90 -17.14
N ILE A 277 4.58 11.06 -16.81
CA ILE A 277 3.91 12.08 -15.98
C ILE A 277 2.62 12.53 -16.66
N HIS A 278 2.66 12.88 -17.96
CA HIS A 278 1.45 13.28 -18.68
C HIS A 278 0.41 12.17 -18.70
N LEU A 279 0.80 10.93 -19.02
CA LEU A 279 -0.10 9.78 -19.02
C LEU A 279 -0.80 9.60 -17.66
N ASP A 280 -0.05 9.60 -16.57
CA ASP A 280 -0.59 9.41 -15.22
C ASP A 280 -1.50 10.57 -14.78
N MET A 281 -1.27 11.77 -15.29
CA MET A 281 -2.13 12.92 -15.08
C MET A 281 -3.41 12.88 -15.91
N CYS A 282 -3.42 12.17 -17.05
CA CYS A 282 -4.60 11.98 -17.91
C CYS A 282 -5.52 10.83 -17.45
N LEU A 283 -4.95 9.76 -16.91
CA LEU A 283 -5.70 8.53 -16.63
C LEU A 283 -6.55 8.66 -15.36
N PRO A 284 -7.85 8.32 -15.35
CA PRO A 284 -8.61 8.19 -14.10
C PRO A 284 -7.94 7.16 -13.16
N ARG A 285 -7.91 7.44 -11.86
CA ARG A 285 -7.43 6.47 -10.84
C ARG A 285 -8.20 5.15 -11.03
N GLY A 286 -7.50 4.03 -11.17
CA GLY A 286 -8.14 2.70 -11.24
C GLY A 286 -8.90 2.39 -12.54
N SER A 287 -8.45 2.87 -13.69
CA SER A 287 -9.06 2.54 -15.01
C SER A 287 -8.71 1.12 -15.50
N LEU A 288 -9.06 0.14 -14.68
CA LEU A 288 -9.84 -1.04 -15.05
C LEU A 288 -11.00 -1.07 -14.04
N GLU A 289 -12.14 -0.48 -14.42
CA GLU A 289 -13.44 -0.65 -13.75
C GLU A 289 -13.68 -0.03 -12.35
N GLN A 290 -13.76 1.30 -12.22
CA GLN A 290 -14.71 1.93 -11.27
C GLN A 290 -15.27 3.26 -11.82
N PRO A 291 -16.57 3.34 -12.18
CA PRO A 291 -17.20 4.57 -12.63
C PRO A 291 -17.98 5.21 -11.48
N ARG A 292 -17.37 6.04 -10.62
CA ARG A 292 -18.14 6.84 -9.62
C ARG A 292 -17.42 7.98 -8.88
N ARG A 293 -16.50 8.69 -9.54
CA ARG A 293 -16.27 10.11 -9.19
C ARG A 293 -16.38 10.90 -10.48
N GLN A 294 -17.26 11.91 -10.51
CA GLN A 294 -17.34 12.85 -11.63
C GLN A 294 -15.98 13.53 -11.75
N TYR A 295 -15.15 13.06 -12.67
CA TYR A 295 -13.88 13.69 -12.97
C TYR A 295 -14.18 14.86 -13.90
N THR A 296 -14.10 16.08 -13.37
CA THR A 296 -13.97 17.27 -14.20
C THR A 296 -12.71 17.10 -15.06
N THR A 297 -12.84 17.37 -16.35
CA THR A 297 -11.73 17.32 -17.31
C THR A 297 -10.65 18.27 -16.84
N VAL A 298 -9.64 17.73 -16.15
CA VAL A 298 -8.49 18.52 -15.69
C VAL A 298 -7.76 19.00 -16.94
N SER A 299 -7.68 20.31 -17.13
CA SER A 299 -7.00 20.88 -18.28
C SER A 299 -5.50 20.62 -18.16
N LEU A 300 -4.97 19.70 -18.96
CA LEU A 300 -3.53 19.44 -19.04
C LEU A 300 -2.72 20.67 -19.45
N ALA A 301 -3.36 21.69 -20.03
CA ALA A 301 -2.72 22.97 -20.35
C ALA A 301 -2.10 23.67 -19.14
N THR A 302 -2.50 23.29 -17.91
CA THR A 302 -1.95 23.85 -16.68
C THR A 302 -0.91 22.94 -16.02
N VAL A 303 -0.45 21.87 -16.66
CA VAL A 303 0.63 20.99 -16.19
C VAL A 303 1.87 21.13 -17.07
N ASP A 304 2.92 21.71 -16.51
CA ASP A 304 4.23 21.88 -17.14
C ASP A 304 5.22 20.86 -16.54
N VAL A 305 5.91 20.08 -17.37
CA VAL A 305 6.98 19.18 -16.91
C VAL A 305 8.32 19.88 -17.08
N ALA A 306 8.87 20.34 -15.97
CA ALA A 306 10.09 21.13 -15.94
C ALA A 306 11.34 20.28 -16.17
N ARG A 307 12.40 20.92 -16.68
CA ARG A 307 13.69 20.26 -16.95
C ARG A 307 14.59 20.14 -15.72
N SER A 308 14.34 20.95 -14.71
CA SER A 308 15.09 21.01 -13.46
C SER A 308 14.20 21.47 -12.31
N ALA A 309 14.60 21.18 -11.07
CA ALA A 309 13.92 21.71 -9.88
C ALA A 309 13.89 23.25 -9.87
N TYR A 310 14.95 23.90 -10.34
CA TYR A 310 15.03 25.36 -10.45
C TYR A 310 14.01 25.93 -11.44
N ASP A 311 13.81 25.28 -12.58
CA ASP A 311 12.82 25.72 -13.58
C ASP A 311 11.38 25.48 -13.10
N ALA A 312 11.15 24.41 -12.34
CA ALA A 312 9.85 24.17 -11.71
C ALA A 312 9.51 25.30 -10.72
N CYS A 313 10.48 25.71 -9.90
CA CYS A 313 10.28 26.73 -8.86
C CYS A 313 10.26 28.17 -9.39
N ARG A 314 10.77 28.44 -10.60
CA ARG A 314 10.79 29.80 -11.17
C ARG A 314 9.38 30.39 -11.27
N GLY A 315 9.15 31.53 -10.61
CA GLY A 315 7.84 32.19 -10.56
C GLY A 315 6.76 31.41 -9.80
N ALA A 316 7.11 30.35 -9.08
CA ALA A 316 6.17 29.59 -8.28
C ALA A 316 5.80 30.35 -6.98
N HIS A 317 4.58 30.13 -6.50
CA HIS A 317 4.10 30.65 -5.22
C HIS A 317 4.42 29.69 -4.07
N GLY A 318 4.42 28.39 -4.37
CA GLY A 318 4.82 27.35 -3.42
C GLY A 318 5.52 26.20 -4.14
N LEU A 319 6.32 25.46 -3.38
CA LEU A 319 6.90 24.19 -3.82
C LEU A 319 6.46 23.06 -2.88
N CYS A 320 6.16 21.89 -3.44
CA CYS A 320 5.80 20.69 -2.70
C CYS A 320 6.87 19.62 -2.90
N ILE A 321 7.42 19.06 -1.81
CA ILE A 321 8.28 17.88 -1.86
C ILE A 321 7.40 16.64 -1.65
N LEU A 322 7.25 15.82 -2.68
CA LEU A 322 6.40 14.62 -2.66
C LEU A 322 7.19 13.31 -2.79
N THR A 323 8.48 13.40 -3.12
CA THR A 323 9.41 12.27 -3.15
C THR A 323 10.74 12.70 -2.54
N ASP A 324 11.32 11.85 -1.70
CA ASP A 324 12.52 12.07 -0.90
C ASP A 324 13.83 11.88 -1.69
N TRP A 325 13.90 12.43 -2.90
CA TRP A 325 15.11 12.34 -3.73
C TRP A 325 16.30 13.03 -3.04
N PRO A 326 17.47 12.38 -2.90
CA PRO A 326 18.64 12.99 -2.27
C PRO A 326 19.08 14.32 -2.88
N GLU A 327 18.89 14.48 -4.19
CA GLU A 327 19.20 15.72 -4.93
C GLU A 327 18.48 16.94 -4.35
N PHE A 328 17.23 16.80 -3.88
CA PHE A 328 16.44 17.91 -3.37
C PHE A 328 17.01 18.52 -2.09
N ARG A 329 17.76 17.73 -1.31
CA ARG A 329 18.44 18.20 -0.09
C ARG A 329 19.61 19.13 -0.39
N SER A 330 20.18 19.04 -1.58
CA SER A 330 21.37 19.77 -2.01
C SER A 330 21.08 20.98 -2.91
N LEU A 331 19.81 21.35 -3.08
CA LEU A 331 19.43 22.49 -3.90
C LEU A 331 19.83 23.82 -3.25
N ASP A 332 20.18 24.82 -4.07
CA ASP A 332 20.38 26.19 -3.60
C ASP A 332 19.02 26.86 -3.37
N PHE A 333 18.52 26.73 -2.14
CA PHE A 333 17.26 27.31 -1.73
C PHE A 333 17.26 28.85 -1.70
N ARG A 334 18.43 29.51 -1.63
CA ARG A 334 18.49 30.99 -1.74
C ARG A 334 18.21 31.42 -3.17
N ALA A 335 18.80 30.73 -4.16
CA ALA A 335 18.51 30.96 -5.57
C ALA A 335 17.05 30.65 -5.91
N ILE A 336 16.51 29.53 -5.40
CA ILE A 336 15.09 29.17 -5.55
C ILE A 336 14.21 30.27 -4.97
N TYR A 337 14.46 30.68 -3.71
CA TYR A 337 13.72 31.74 -3.05
C TYR A 337 13.72 33.03 -3.87
N ALA A 338 14.88 33.48 -4.35
CA ALA A 338 14.99 34.70 -5.16
C ALA A 338 14.12 34.65 -6.43
N SER A 339 13.93 33.47 -7.02
CA SER A 339 13.14 33.28 -8.23
C SER A 339 11.64 33.10 -8.03
N MET A 340 11.18 32.87 -6.79
CA MET A 340 9.77 32.61 -6.47
C MET A 340 8.96 33.88 -6.19
N MET A 341 7.64 33.78 -6.29
CA MET A 341 6.71 34.83 -5.84
C MET A 341 6.71 34.93 -4.31
N LYS A 342 6.36 36.10 -3.77
CA LYS A 342 6.32 36.34 -2.31
C LYS A 342 4.88 36.55 -1.81
N PRO A 343 4.53 36.04 -0.61
CA PRO A 343 5.32 35.13 0.22
C PRO A 343 5.56 33.78 -0.48
N ALA A 344 6.75 33.21 -0.29
CA ALA A 344 7.14 31.94 -0.90
C ALA A 344 6.93 30.80 0.09
N PHE A 345 6.21 29.76 -0.33
CA PHE A 345 5.86 28.63 0.52
C PHE A 345 6.66 27.36 0.19
N VAL A 346 7.02 26.60 1.23
CA VAL A 346 7.54 25.24 1.11
C VAL A 346 6.59 24.30 1.83
N PHE A 347 6.13 23.26 1.14
CA PHE A 347 5.32 22.19 1.69
C PHE A 347 6.13 20.89 1.60
N ASP A 348 6.79 20.52 2.69
CA ASP A 348 7.56 19.28 2.77
C ASP A 348 6.67 18.13 3.23
N GLY A 349 6.26 17.28 2.28
CA GLY A 349 5.48 16.08 2.55
C GLY A 349 6.32 14.84 2.88
N ARG A 350 7.66 14.97 2.97
CA ARG A 350 8.58 13.85 3.16
C ARG A 350 9.61 14.06 4.27
N ASP A 351 9.59 15.22 4.92
CA ASP A 351 10.58 15.60 5.93
C ASP A 351 12.01 15.46 5.40
N ALA A 352 12.22 15.98 4.20
CA ALA A 352 13.46 15.82 3.46
C ALA A 352 14.40 17.02 3.62
N LEU A 353 13.90 18.19 3.99
CA LEU A 353 14.60 19.47 3.93
C LEU A 353 15.01 20.01 5.31
N ASP A 354 16.01 20.90 5.33
CA ASP A 354 16.33 21.69 6.52
C ASP A 354 15.32 22.84 6.69
N HIS A 355 14.28 22.57 7.46
CA HIS A 355 13.21 23.52 7.74
C HIS A 355 13.68 24.78 8.48
N SER A 356 14.75 24.70 9.27
CA SER A 356 15.28 25.85 10.00
C SER A 356 15.97 26.83 9.05
N GLY A 357 16.88 26.33 8.21
CA GLY A 357 17.55 27.12 7.18
C GLY A 357 16.58 27.71 6.15
N LEU A 358 15.51 26.99 5.79
CA LEU A 358 14.47 27.54 4.90
C LEU A 358 13.74 28.75 5.51
N ARG A 359 13.43 28.71 6.81
CA ARG A 359 12.80 29.83 7.51
C ARG A 359 13.74 31.03 7.61
N GLU A 360 15.03 30.80 7.86
CA GLU A 360 16.05 31.87 7.87
C GLU A 360 16.18 32.58 6.52
N ILE A 361 16.00 31.87 5.40
CA ILE A 361 15.96 32.47 4.06
C ILE A 361 14.70 33.34 3.86
N GLY A 362 13.61 33.01 4.56
CA GLY A 362 12.34 33.73 4.52
C GLY A 362 11.19 32.96 3.85
N PHE A 363 11.31 31.63 3.70
CA PHE A 363 10.18 30.79 3.31
C PHE A 363 9.18 30.64 4.45
N VAL A 364 7.90 30.53 4.09
CA VAL A 364 6.88 29.99 5.00
C VAL A 364 6.87 28.48 4.84
N VAL A 365 7.18 27.75 5.92
CA VAL A 365 7.45 26.30 5.84
C VAL A 365 6.36 25.49 6.53
N TYR A 366 5.66 24.67 5.77
CA TYR A 366 4.84 23.58 6.29
C TYR A 366 5.59 22.25 6.11
N ALA A 367 5.87 21.58 7.23
CA ALA A 367 6.43 20.24 7.24
C ALA A 367 5.41 19.29 7.90
N LEU A 368 5.11 18.17 7.25
CA LEU A 368 4.10 17.24 7.73
C LEU A 368 4.47 16.69 9.13
N GLY A 369 3.55 16.82 10.08
CA GLY A 369 3.76 16.32 11.44
C GLY A 369 4.67 17.13 12.33
N LYS A 370 5.07 18.35 11.92
CA LYS A 370 5.84 19.28 12.74
C LYS A 370 4.99 20.46 13.21
N PRO A 371 5.44 21.22 14.23
CA PRO A 371 4.76 22.45 14.63
C PRO A 371 4.57 23.40 13.45
N LEU A 372 3.38 23.98 13.34
CA LEU A 372 3.05 24.90 12.25
C LEU A 372 3.95 26.14 12.30
N ASP A 373 4.26 26.68 11.12
CA ASP A 373 4.96 27.95 11.02
C ASP A 373 4.17 29.07 11.72
N PRO A 374 4.82 29.97 12.49
CA PRO A 374 4.14 31.09 13.14
C PRO A 374 3.28 31.92 12.18
N PHE A 375 3.71 32.09 10.93
CA PHE A 375 2.93 32.78 9.89
C PHE A 375 1.58 32.09 9.62
N LEU A 376 1.55 30.77 9.67
CA LEU A 376 0.35 29.95 9.46
C LEU A 376 -0.54 29.89 10.70
N MET A 377 0.04 29.98 11.90
CA MET A 377 -0.69 30.00 13.18
C MET A 377 -1.46 31.32 13.35
N GLN A 378 -0.80 32.46 13.16
CA GLN A 378 -1.42 33.79 13.31
C GLN A 378 -2.66 33.95 12.42
N ARG A 379 -2.63 33.36 11.21
CA ARG A 379 -3.76 33.40 10.27
C ARG A 379 -4.89 32.42 10.58
N GLN A 380 -4.65 31.43 11.42
CA GLN A 380 -5.68 30.53 11.93
C GLN A 380 -6.32 31.06 13.23
N GLY A 381 -5.96 32.28 13.66
CA GLY A 381 -6.50 32.89 14.87
C GLY A 381 -5.80 32.41 16.16
N TRP A 382 -4.61 31.81 16.04
CA TRP A 382 -3.76 31.49 17.19
C TRP A 382 -2.85 32.68 17.48
N ASP A 383 -3.15 33.41 18.55
CA ASP A 383 -2.32 34.50 19.06
C ASP A 383 -1.48 33.96 20.23
N PHE A 384 -0.23 33.58 19.94
CA PHE A 384 0.76 33.41 20.99
C PHE A 384 1.38 34.78 21.24
N GLY A 385 1.03 35.41 22.36
CA GLY A 385 1.81 36.54 22.88
C GLY A 385 3.29 36.15 22.97
N GLU A 386 4.19 37.14 22.93
CA GLU A 386 5.65 36.98 22.79
C GLU A 386 6.38 36.13 23.87
N GLU A 387 5.68 35.43 24.76
CA GLU A 387 6.25 34.58 25.81
C GLU A 387 5.93 33.09 25.57
N GLY A 388 6.91 32.36 25.03
CA GLY A 388 7.19 30.92 25.27
C GLY A 388 6.05 29.89 25.11
N GLY A 389 6.15 29.04 24.08
CA GLY A 389 5.23 27.95 23.76
C GLY A 389 5.17 26.75 24.73
N ASP A 390 5.33 26.96 26.04
CA ASP A 390 5.27 25.93 27.09
C ASP A 390 4.19 26.21 28.16
N ASP A 391 3.24 27.14 27.93
CA ASP A 391 2.17 27.42 28.90
C ASP A 391 1.02 26.36 28.86
N PRO A 392 0.79 25.59 29.94
CA PRO A 392 -0.30 24.61 30.02
C PRO A 392 -1.70 25.20 29.85
N ARG A 393 -1.86 26.52 29.96
CA ARG A 393 -3.13 27.22 29.76
C ARG A 393 -3.57 27.23 28.28
N VAL A 394 -2.62 27.27 27.34
CA VAL A 394 -2.93 27.27 25.90
C VAL A 394 -3.42 25.88 25.44
N MET A 395 -2.83 24.80 25.95
CA MET A 395 -3.36 23.44 25.73
C MET A 395 -4.78 23.28 26.27
N ARG A 396 -5.10 23.96 27.38
CA ARG A 396 -6.41 23.89 28.01
C ARG A 396 -7.49 24.61 27.21
N ASP A 397 -7.16 25.69 26.50
CA ASP A 397 -8.10 26.37 25.59
C ASP A 397 -8.27 25.60 24.27
N ALA A 398 -7.21 24.98 23.75
CA ALA A 398 -7.29 24.08 22.58
C ALA A 398 -8.16 22.83 22.86
N LEU A 399 -8.09 22.27 24.07
CA LEU A 399 -8.94 21.16 24.51
C LEU A 399 -10.31 21.63 25.06
N GLY A 400 -10.40 22.86 25.55
CA GLY A 400 -11.58 23.46 26.18
C GLY A 400 -12.67 23.87 25.19
N GLY A 401 -12.31 24.15 23.93
CA GLY A 401 -13.26 24.31 22.83
C GLY A 401 -14.09 23.06 22.49
N MET A 402 -13.74 21.91 23.09
CA MET A 402 -14.47 20.64 22.95
C MET A 402 -15.33 20.30 24.19
N SER A 403 -15.80 21.29 24.96
CA SER A 403 -16.88 21.07 25.95
C SER A 403 -18.25 20.94 25.24
N GLY A 404 -18.36 19.91 24.40
CA GLY A 404 -19.58 19.47 23.71
C GLY A 404 -19.80 17.96 23.89
N LEU A 405 -19.41 17.42 25.04
CA LEU A 405 -19.72 16.04 25.44
C LEU A 405 -21.20 15.94 25.86
N SER A 406 -22.09 15.98 24.87
CA SER A 406 -23.51 15.61 25.01
C SER A 406 -24.05 14.79 23.83
N LEU A 407 -23.19 14.21 22.99
CA LEU A 407 -23.55 13.41 21.80
C LEU A 407 -23.39 11.89 21.98
N LEU A 408 -23.74 11.37 23.15
CA LEU A 408 -23.92 9.91 23.37
C LEU A 408 -25.24 9.62 24.10
N ARG A 409 -26.35 10.16 23.59
CA ARG A 409 -27.71 9.68 23.89
C ARG A 409 -28.75 10.41 23.03
N ARG A 410 -28.97 9.94 21.80
CA ARG A 410 -30.27 9.92 21.10
C ARG A 410 -30.04 9.58 19.63
N GLU A 411 -30.51 8.40 19.24
CA GLU A 411 -31.14 8.03 17.96
C GLU A 411 -31.09 6.50 17.82
N ARG A 412 -31.80 5.83 18.73
CA ARG A 412 -32.51 4.59 18.40
C ARG A 412 -33.95 5.03 18.19
N GLU A 413 -34.33 5.25 16.94
CA GLU A 413 -35.70 5.21 16.41
C GLU A 413 -35.61 5.61 14.94
N GLY A 414 -35.75 4.64 14.04
CA GLY A 414 -35.75 4.88 12.60
C GLY A 414 -37.14 5.28 12.10
N PRO A 415 -37.25 5.66 10.81
CA PRO A 415 -38.50 5.48 10.08
C PRO A 415 -38.29 4.67 8.78
N THR A 416 -39.11 3.62 8.69
CA THR A 416 -39.85 3.07 7.54
C THR A 416 -39.42 3.39 6.10
N THR A 417 -39.28 2.30 5.36
CA THR A 417 -39.20 2.12 3.91
C THR A 417 -40.22 2.89 3.06
N SER A 418 -39.78 3.48 1.95
CA SER A 418 -40.51 3.49 0.67
C SER A 418 -39.53 3.76 -0.49
N GLY A 419 -39.83 3.17 -1.65
CA GLY A 419 -38.84 2.68 -2.61
C GLY A 419 -38.22 3.68 -3.58
N ILE A 420 -37.01 3.35 -4.02
CA ILE A 420 -36.48 3.63 -5.37
C ILE A 420 -35.67 2.40 -5.78
N GLY A 421 -35.99 1.85 -6.96
CA GLY A 421 -35.49 0.57 -7.46
C GLY A 421 -33.98 0.55 -7.75
N ASP A 422 -33.37 -0.59 -7.44
CA ASP A 422 -31.94 -0.88 -7.54
C ASP A 422 -31.62 -1.46 -8.94
N PRO A 423 -30.83 -0.78 -9.80
CA PRO A 423 -30.38 -1.34 -11.07
C PRO A 423 -29.03 -2.04 -10.85
N ALA A 424 -29.02 -3.18 -10.15
CA ALA A 424 -27.81 -3.98 -9.92
C ALA A 424 -28.04 -5.50 -9.92
N GLY A 425 -29.15 -5.97 -10.50
CA GLY A 425 -29.54 -7.38 -10.49
C GLY A 425 -28.56 -8.39 -11.13
N PRO A 426 -27.94 -8.15 -12.30
CA PRO A 426 -27.20 -9.21 -13.00
C PRO A 426 -25.79 -9.49 -12.45
N VAL A 427 -25.07 -8.46 -12.01
CA VAL A 427 -23.65 -8.58 -11.59
C VAL A 427 -23.53 -9.10 -10.15
N LYS A 428 -24.48 -8.72 -9.28
CA LYS A 428 -24.53 -9.19 -7.89
C LYS A 428 -24.84 -10.69 -7.82
N GLN A 429 -25.76 -11.17 -8.66
CA GLN A 429 -26.09 -12.60 -8.74
C GLN A 429 -24.93 -13.46 -9.26
N GLN A 430 -24.14 -12.94 -10.21
CA GLN A 430 -23.02 -13.69 -10.78
C GLN A 430 -21.84 -13.82 -9.79
N HIS A 431 -21.58 -12.78 -8.99
CA HIS A 431 -20.54 -12.82 -7.96
C HIS A 431 -20.98 -13.51 -6.66
N GLU A 432 -22.26 -13.41 -6.28
CA GLU A 432 -22.83 -14.20 -5.17
C GLU A 432 -22.81 -15.70 -5.50
N GLN A 433 -23.11 -16.10 -6.74
CA GLN A 433 -22.99 -17.49 -7.19
C GLN A 433 -21.55 -18.00 -7.10
N GLN A 434 -20.55 -17.21 -7.51
CA GLN A 434 -19.14 -17.60 -7.41
C GLN A 434 -18.65 -17.71 -5.95
N GLY A 435 -19.10 -16.81 -5.07
CA GLY A 435 -18.79 -16.87 -3.64
C GLY A 435 -19.45 -18.05 -2.93
N GLN A 436 -20.71 -18.35 -3.24
CA GLN A 436 -21.43 -19.52 -2.70
C GLN A 436 -20.81 -20.83 -3.18
N GLN A 437 -20.40 -20.91 -4.45
CA GLN A 437 -19.75 -22.09 -5.02
C GLN A 437 -18.38 -22.37 -4.37
N ALA A 438 -17.63 -21.33 -3.99
CA ALA A 438 -16.39 -21.48 -3.23
C ALA A 438 -16.63 -21.97 -1.79
N LEU A 439 -17.72 -21.53 -1.16
CA LEU A 439 -18.11 -21.95 0.20
C LEU A 439 -18.60 -23.41 0.25
N GLU A 440 -19.43 -23.82 -0.71
CA GLU A 440 -19.92 -25.21 -0.81
C GLU A 440 -18.77 -26.20 -1.04
N LEU A 441 -17.80 -25.85 -1.87
CA LEU A 441 -16.61 -26.68 -2.10
C LEU A 441 -15.69 -26.76 -0.87
N HIS A 442 -15.60 -25.68 -0.09
CA HIS A 442 -14.85 -25.71 1.17
C HIS A 442 -15.52 -26.62 2.22
N GLN A 443 -16.86 -26.62 2.28
CA GLN A 443 -17.62 -27.52 3.15
C GLN A 443 -17.47 -28.98 2.70
N GLN A 444 -17.53 -29.27 1.39
CA GLN A 444 -17.30 -30.60 0.84
C GLN A 444 -15.88 -31.13 1.11
N GLN A 445 -14.86 -30.26 1.12
CA GLN A 445 -13.50 -30.66 1.50
C GLN A 445 -13.40 -31.05 2.98
N ARG A 446 -14.07 -30.32 3.89
CA ARG A 446 -14.11 -30.68 5.31
C ARG A 446 -14.88 -31.97 5.59
N GLU A 447 -15.93 -32.24 4.81
CA GLU A 447 -16.70 -33.49 4.93
C GLU A 447 -15.91 -34.69 4.38
N GLY A 448 -15.19 -34.52 3.26
CA GLY A 448 -14.29 -35.54 2.72
C GLY A 448 -13.12 -35.89 3.65
N GLU A 449 -12.59 -34.90 4.40
CA GLU A 449 -11.56 -35.12 5.42
C GLU A 449 -12.12 -35.90 6.63
N ARG A 450 -13.37 -35.67 7.05
CA ARG A 450 -14.03 -36.43 8.12
C ARG A 450 -14.39 -37.87 7.72
N GLU A 451 -14.78 -38.10 6.48
CA GLU A 451 -15.08 -39.45 5.99
C GLU A 451 -13.81 -40.29 5.74
N GLY A 452 -12.67 -39.64 5.47
CA GLY A 452 -11.36 -40.29 5.32
C GLY A 452 -10.81 -40.85 6.65
N GLU A 453 -11.07 -40.18 7.77
CA GLU A 453 -10.67 -40.66 9.10
C GLU A 453 -11.55 -41.81 9.62
N GLY A 454 -12.79 -41.94 9.14
CA GLY A 454 -13.74 -42.98 9.56
C GLY A 454 -13.55 -44.37 8.92
N LYS A 455 -12.81 -44.47 7.80
CA LYS A 455 -12.63 -45.73 7.05
C LYS A 455 -11.30 -46.45 7.31
N GLY A 456 -10.46 -45.95 8.22
CA GLY A 456 -9.15 -46.52 8.54
C GLY A 456 -9.09 -47.49 9.74
N ALA A 457 -10.20 -47.73 10.45
CA ALA A 457 -10.19 -48.42 11.75
C ALA A 457 -10.93 -49.77 11.79
N GLY A 458 -11.22 -50.40 10.66
CA GLY A 458 -12.06 -51.60 10.63
C GLY A 458 -11.65 -52.64 9.60
N GLU A 459 -10.37 -53.03 9.52
CA GLU A 459 -9.96 -54.20 8.71
C GLU A 459 -8.53 -54.67 9.08
N ARG A 460 -8.32 -55.14 10.32
CA ARG A 460 -7.15 -55.97 10.68
C ARG A 460 -7.44 -56.89 11.86
N GLU A 461 -8.38 -57.82 11.72
CA GLU A 461 -8.34 -59.09 12.48
C GLU A 461 -8.96 -60.19 11.61
N GLY A 462 -8.13 -61.12 11.13
CA GLY A 462 -8.62 -62.27 10.36
C GLY A 462 -7.53 -62.96 9.55
N GLU A 463 -7.13 -64.13 10.04
CA GLU A 463 -6.55 -65.26 9.29
C GLU A 463 -5.02 -65.38 9.13
N GLY A 464 -4.50 -66.47 9.72
CA GLY A 464 -3.50 -67.30 9.05
C GLY A 464 -2.33 -67.78 9.91
N LYS A 465 -2.52 -68.85 10.71
CA LYS A 465 -1.50 -69.91 10.96
C LYS A 465 -2.03 -71.11 11.76
N GLY A 466 -2.54 -72.11 11.05
CA GLY A 466 -2.26 -73.53 11.28
C GLY A 466 -1.50 -74.02 10.04
N GLY A 467 -0.51 -74.91 10.04
CA GLY A 467 -0.22 -76.06 10.87
C GLY A 467 0.08 -77.19 9.88
N GLY A 468 1.34 -77.62 9.78
CA GLY A 468 1.75 -78.67 8.84
C GLY A 468 3.17 -79.16 9.10
N LYS A 469 3.29 -80.20 9.93
CA LYS A 469 4.41 -81.14 9.94
C LYS A 469 4.11 -82.21 8.89
N GLY A 470 5.13 -82.52 8.09
CA GLY A 470 5.19 -83.54 7.06
C GLY A 470 6.52 -83.36 6.36
#